data_AF-M4RP59-F1
#
_entry.id   AF-M4RP59-F1
#
_cell.length_a   1.000
_cell.length_b   1.000
_cell.length_c   1.000
_cell.angle_alpha   90.00
_cell.angle_beta   90.00
_cell.angle_gamma   90.00
#
_symmetry.space_group_name_H-M   'P 1'
#
loop_
_entity.id
_entity.type
_entity.pdbx_description
1 polymer ?
#
loop_
_entity_poly.entity_id
_entity_poly.type
_entity_poly.pdbx_seq_one_letter_code
_entity_poly.pdbx_strand_id
1 'polypeptide(L)'
;MLALVLGKDIGISLFAWLGLKMGLVRLPSSVSFSQIVGVGFLAGVGFTMSLFISVLAFEGQAELIEQAKLGILLGSLIASILGVFILLFSSKN
;
A
#
# COMPACT_ATOMS: atom_id res chain seq x y z
N MET A 1 6.20 -0.92 -14.01
CA MET A 1 5.36 -1.83 -13.18
C MET A 1 5.94 -2.04 -11.78
N LEU A 2 7.17 -2.53 -11.62
CA LEU A 2 7.81 -2.78 -10.31
C LEU A 2 7.78 -1.58 -9.35
N ALA A 3 8.06 -0.36 -9.83
CA ALA A 3 8.07 0.84 -8.99
C ALA A 3 6.69 1.25 -8.43
N LEU A 4 5.60 0.95 -9.15
CA LEU A 4 4.22 1.27 -8.71
C LEU A 4 3.69 0.24 -7.71
N VAL A 5 4.02 -1.03 -7.92
CA VAL A 5 3.62 -2.13 -7.04
C VAL A 5 4.42 -2.08 -5.74
N LEU A 6 5.76 -2.04 -5.83
CA LEU A 6 6.62 -2.10 -4.66
C LEU A 6 6.74 -0.74 -3.94
N GLY A 7 6.59 0.38 -4.65
CA GLY A 7 6.81 1.71 -4.06
C GLY A 7 5.80 2.08 -2.96
N LYS A 8 4.52 1.78 -3.16
CA LYS A 8 3.47 2.06 -2.15
C LYS A 8 3.58 1.13 -0.95
N ASP A 9 3.73 -0.16 -1.21
CA ASP A 9 3.75 -1.20 -0.19
C ASP A 9 5.00 -1.11 0.71
N ILE A 10 6.17 -0.93 0.11
CA ILE A 10 7.43 -0.74 0.83
C ILE A 10 7.43 0.62 1.52
N GLY A 11 6.94 1.68 0.87
CA GLY A 11 6.88 3.03 1.45
C GLY A 11 6.07 3.05 2.74
N ILE A 12 4.85 2.51 2.72
CA ILE A 12 3.97 2.54 3.90
C ILE A 12 4.53 1.67 5.03
N SER A 13 5.03 0.48 4.71
CA SER A 13 5.64 -0.43 5.70
C SER A 13 6.90 0.20 6.33
N LEU A 14 7.73 0.87 5.54
CA LEU A 14 8.94 1.52 6.00
C LEU A 14 8.63 2.71 6.92
N PHE A 15 7.67 3.56 6.55
CA PHE A 15 7.27 4.69 7.38
C PHE A 15 6.57 4.25 8.67
N ALA A 16 5.75 3.19 8.63
CA ALA A 16 5.16 2.60 9.83
C ALA A 16 6.24 2.05 10.78
N TRP A 17 7.26 1.36 10.25
CA TRP A 17 8.39 0.87 11.03
C TRP A 17 9.23 1.99 11.63
N LEU A 18 9.52 3.04 10.83
CA LEU A 18 10.26 4.21 11.30
C LEU A 18 9.53 4.95 12.43
N GLY A 19 8.21 5.14 12.30
CA GLY A 19 7.39 5.80 13.34
C GLY A 19 7.43 5.07 14.68
N LEU A 20 7.46 3.73 14.66
CA LEU A 20 7.62 2.91 15.86
C LEU A 20 9.04 2.93 16.41
N LYS A 21 10.05 2.82 15.54
CA LYS A 21 11.46 2.85 15.94
C LYS A 21 11.87 4.19 16.55
N MET A 22 11.30 5.29 16.07
CA MET A 22 11.51 6.63 16.61
C MET A 22 10.69 6.92 17.88
N GLY A 23 9.82 5.99 18.31
CA GLY A 23 8.98 6.17 19.50
C GLY A 23 7.88 7.22 19.34
N LEU A 24 7.61 7.67 18.11
CA LEU A 24 6.56 8.65 17.79
C LEU A 24 5.15 8.05 17.90
N VAL A 25 5.06 6.73 17.79
CA VAL A 25 3.81 5.97 17.88
C VAL A 25 3.95 4.88 18.93
N ARG A 26 2.94 4.68 19.77
CA ARG A 26 2.84 3.56 20.71
C ARG A 26 1.69 2.65 20.31
N LEU A 27 1.97 1.36 20.17
CA LEU A 27 0.95 0.35 19.92
C LEU A 27 0.08 0.15 21.18
N PRO A 28 -1.26 0.13 21.06
CA PRO A 28 -2.14 -0.36 22.11
C PRO A 28 -1.78 -1.81 22.47
N SER A 29 -2.01 -2.22 23.72
CA SER A 29 -1.70 -3.57 24.21
C SER A 29 -2.44 -4.71 23.47
N SER A 30 -3.49 -4.40 22.73
CA SER A 30 -4.27 -5.36 21.92
C SER A 30 -3.88 -5.39 20.43
N VAL A 31 -2.90 -4.58 20.00
CA VAL A 31 -2.51 -4.45 18.58
C VAL A 31 -1.07 -4.89 18.39
N SER A 32 -0.84 -5.80 17.44
CA SER A 32 0.51 -6.25 17.08
C SER A 32 1.13 -5.37 15.98
N PHE A 33 2.45 -5.34 15.90
CA PHE A 33 3.14 -4.66 14.79
C PHE A 33 2.75 -5.24 13.42
N SER A 34 2.53 -6.56 13.35
CA SER A 34 2.06 -7.24 12.13
C SER A 34 0.68 -6.74 11.70
N GLN A 35 -0.22 -6.42 12.63
CA GLN A 35 -1.51 -5.80 12.30
C GLN A 35 -1.34 -4.39 11.73
N ILE A 36 -0.43 -3.57 12.28
CA ILE A 36 -0.14 -2.24 11.71
C ILE A 36 0.40 -2.36 10.29
N VAL A 37 1.31 -3.30 10.03
CA VAL A 37 1.82 -3.54 8.67
C VAL A 37 0.68 -3.96 7.75
N GLY A 38 -0.16 -4.92 8.17
CA GLY A 38 -1.31 -5.37 7.39
C GLY A 38 -2.32 -4.25 7.07
N VAL A 39 -2.64 -3.40 8.04
CA VAL A 39 -3.49 -2.20 7.84
C VAL A 39 -2.79 -1.19 6.94
N GLY A 40 -1.47 -1.03 7.03
CA GLY A 40 -0.70 -0.15 6.16
C GLY A 40 -0.78 -0.57 4.69
N PHE A 41 -0.65 -1.85 4.39
CA PHE A 41 -0.86 -2.40 3.05
C PHE A 41 -2.29 -2.12 2.53
N LEU A 42 -3.31 -2.29 3.37
CA LEU A 42 -4.70 -1.97 3.00
C LEU A 42 -4.92 -0.46 2.79
N ALA A 43 -4.34 0.39 3.62
CA ALA A 43 -4.40 1.84 3.46
C ALA A 43 -3.66 2.32 2.19
N GLY A 44 -2.69 1.55 1.72
CA GLY A 44 -1.94 1.80 0.48
C GLY A 44 -2.71 1.55 -0.81
N VAL A 45 -3.88 0.91 -0.74
CA VAL A 45 -4.77 0.61 -1.87
C VAL A 45 -5.38 1.91 -2.39
N GLY A 46 -4.60 2.62 -3.19
CA GLY A 46 -4.96 3.95 -3.71
C GLY A 46 -5.65 3.89 -5.06
N PHE A 47 -6.45 2.87 -5.35
CA PHE A 47 -7.04 2.61 -6.68
C PHE A 47 -7.58 3.89 -7.34
N THR A 48 -8.59 4.53 -6.74
CA THR A 48 -9.26 5.71 -7.32
C THR A 48 -8.34 6.94 -7.41
N MET A 49 -7.59 7.25 -6.34
CA MET A 49 -6.71 8.44 -6.32
C MET A 49 -5.48 8.29 -7.22
N SER A 50 -4.94 7.08 -7.33
CA SER A 50 -3.77 6.82 -8.20
C SER A 50 -4.19 6.82 -9.67
N LEU A 51 -5.38 6.31 -9.98
CA LEU A 51 -5.95 6.43 -11.33
C LEU A 51 -6.17 7.90 -11.70
N PHE A 52 -6.73 8.69 -10.80
CA PHE A 52 -6.90 10.13 -11.03
C PHE A 52 -5.58 10.85 -11.28
N ILE A 53 -4.56 10.61 -10.45
CA ILE A 53 -3.22 11.18 -10.63
C ILE A 53 -2.58 10.72 -11.95
N SER A 54 -2.78 9.45 -12.36
CA SER A 54 -2.23 8.95 -13.62
C SER A 54 -2.80 9.67 -14.84
N VAL A 55 -4.09 10.02 -14.82
CA VAL A 55 -4.72 10.80 -15.90
C VAL A 55 -4.17 12.22 -15.95
N LEU A 56 -3.95 12.86 -14.79
CA LEU A 56 -3.35 14.19 -14.71
C LEU A 56 -1.86 14.20 -15.12
N ALA A 57 -1.12 13.16 -14.76
CA ALA A 57 0.33 13.08 -15.01
C ALA A 57 0.68 12.78 -16.47
N PHE A 58 -0.19 12.07 -17.19
CA PHE A 58 0.04 11.63 -18.57
C PHE A 58 -1.02 12.18 -19.53
N GLU A 59 -1.57 13.35 -19.23
CA GLU A 59 -2.57 14.01 -20.07
C GLU A 59 -2.07 14.12 -21.53
N GLY A 60 -2.91 13.73 -22.49
CA GLY A 60 -2.56 13.68 -23.91
C GLY A 60 -1.72 12.46 -24.36
N GLN A 61 -1.31 11.57 -23.45
CA GLN A 61 -0.52 10.37 -23.74
C GLN A 61 -1.31 9.10 -23.39
N ALA A 62 -2.29 8.75 -24.23
CA ALA A 62 -3.26 7.67 -23.97
C ALA A 62 -2.61 6.31 -23.66
N GLU A 63 -1.54 5.95 -24.36
CA GLU A 63 -0.84 4.67 -24.17
C GLU A 63 -0.20 4.56 -22.77
N LEU A 64 0.37 5.66 -22.25
CA LEU A 64 0.93 5.68 -20.89
C LEU A 64 -0.15 5.62 -19.81
N ILE A 65 -1.31 6.26 -20.04
CA ILE A 65 -2.45 6.18 -19.13
C ILE A 65 -2.95 4.73 -19.01
N GLU A 66 -3.02 4.00 -20.13
CA GLU A 66 -3.45 2.61 -20.15
C GLU A 66 -2.47 1.69 -19.41
N GLN A 67 -1.17 1.85 -19.65
CA GLN A 67 -0.12 1.12 -18.93
C GLN A 67 -0.14 1.43 -17.42
N ALA A 68 -0.35 2.71 -17.05
CA ALA A 68 -0.45 3.13 -15.65
C ALA A 68 -1.70 2.53 -14.96
N LYS A 69 -2.85 2.52 -15.64
CA LYS A 69 -4.09 1.89 -15.15
C LYS A 69 -3.86 0.41 -14.80
N LEU A 70 -3.26 -0.35 -15.70
CA LEU A 70 -2.95 -1.76 -15.49
C LEU A 70 -2.00 -1.95 -14.31
N GLY A 71 -0.95 -1.12 -14.21
CA GLY A 71 -0.02 -1.15 -13.09
C GLY A 71 -0.68 -0.86 -11.73
N ILE A 72 -1.57 0.14 -11.69
CA ILE A 72 -2.30 0.52 -10.47
C ILE A 72 -3.29 -0.57 -10.05
N LEU A 73 -4.01 -1.16 -11.00
CA LEU A 73 -4.93 -2.27 -10.75
C LEU A 73 -4.21 -3.48 -10.17
N LEU A 74 -3.15 -3.95 -10.84
CA LEU A 74 -2.38 -5.12 -10.39
C LEU A 74 -1.69 -4.86 -9.05
N GLY A 75 -1.09 -3.68 -8.87
CA GLY A 75 -0.46 -3.31 -7.60
C GLY A 75 -1.45 -3.26 -6.46
N SER A 76 -2.62 -2.65 -6.67
CA SER A 76 -3.68 -2.57 -5.66
C SER A 76 -4.20 -3.96 -5.28
N LEU A 77 -4.31 -4.88 -6.26
CA LEU A 77 -4.73 -6.26 -6.02
C LEU A 77 -3.72 -7.02 -5.16
N ILE A 78 -2.43 -6.94 -5.51
CA ILE A 78 -1.35 -7.60 -4.77
C ILE A 78 -1.26 -7.04 -3.34
N ALA A 79 -1.29 -5.70 -3.19
CA ALA A 79 -1.28 -5.03 -1.90
C ALA A 79 -2.47 -5.46 -1.02
N SER A 80 -3.67 -5.55 -1.60
CA SER A 80 -4.87 -5.99 -0.89
C SER A 80 -4.75 -7.45 -0.42
N ILE A 81 -4.28 -8.35 -1.29
CA ILE A 81 -4.10 -9.77 -0.95
C ILE A 81 -3.06 -9.92 0.18
N LEU A 82 -1.91 -9.26 0.06
CA LEU A 82 -0.86 -9.31 1.08
C LEU A 82 -1.33 -8.70 2.41
N GLY A 83 -1.98 -7.54 2.38
CA GLY A 83 -2.52 -6.88 3.57
C GLY A 83 -3.53 -7.75 4.31
N VAL A 84 -4.50 -8.33 3.59
CA VAL A 84 -5.48 -9.27 4.18
C VAL A 84 -4.77 -10.51 4.72
N PHE A 85 -3.83 -11.09 3.99
CA PHE A 85 -3.11 -12.29 4.44
C PHE A 85 -2.33 -12.02 5.73
N ILE A 86 -1.60 -10.90 5.81
CA ILE A 86 -0.87 -10.49 7.02
C ILE A 86 -1.83 -10.31 8.21
N LEU A 87 -3.00 -9.68 7.99
CA LEU A 87 -4.00 -9.50 9.04
C LEU A 87 -4.59 -10.83 9.53
N LEU A 88 -4.91 -11.74 8.61
CA LEU A 88 -5.46 -13.06 8.95
C LEU A 88 -4.47 -13.90 9.77
N PHE A 89 -3.19 -13.87 9.40
CA PHE A 89 -2.14 -14.56 10.18
C PHE A 89 -1.88 -13.89 11.52
N SER A 90 -1.92 -12.55 11.58
CA SER A 90 -1.69 -11.85 12.83
C SER A 90 -2.87 -11.85 13.79
N SER A 91 -4.10 -12.08 13.32
CA SER A 91 -5.28 -12.20 14.20
C SER A 91 -5.36 -13.57 14.89
N LYS A 92 -4.54 -14.54 14.48
CA LYS A 92 -4.54 -15.90 15.01
C LYS A 92 -3.49 -16.13 16.12
N ASN A 93 -2.68 -15.11 16.42
CA ASN A 93 -1.75 -15.04 17.55
C ASN A 93 -2.30 -14.07 18.60
#